data_AF-A0A349VRG0-F1
#
_entry.id   AF-A0A349VRG0-F1
#
_cell.length_a   1.000
_cell.length_b   1.000
_cell.length_c   1.000
_cell.angle_alpha   90.00
_cell.angle_beta   90.00
_cell.angle_gamma   90.00
#
_symmetry.space_group_name_H-M   'P 1'
#
loop_
_entity.id
_entity.type
_entity.pdbx_description
1 polymer ?
#
loop_
_entity_poly.entity_id
_entity_poly.type
_entity_poly.pdbx_seq_one_letter_code
_entity_poly.pdbx_strand_id
1 'polypeptide(L)'
;NLPKNENGTAITYTWSEPSVTGYTSGKTVSGNKTTFTNSHTAAVISLTVEKAWDDNNNQDGIRPSELKVTLLKNDVDYAEVTLNDANNWTATVDNLPAKSGAQENVYKWEEKTVPTGYTFKGASKSGSVTTLINEHAAEEITLTVEKVWDDNGNVAGQRPASLKVTLNADGAYYADVTLDKTNNWTATKTVPKYNNGTEVSYSWEEDVLPQGYTKTSTVNGNTTTLINTYDLSREKTSVTVKKVWDDNNNADGKRPASLEMTLSNGTVVTLSEANGWSATVDDLAKYDSNGTEITYTWTEGAMPQEYSKTGEDTVGNTTTFTNTYTAPAPVLGSLKIEKILGADAPASAASKTYHFTVTGPNGYKKDVEIQGAGTVELTDLELGIYTITENEEDAKIDGYTLSVSNNGVSVEVTDATQKTEQITNNYTKNTEPTQTQPTDTQPTDTNPTGTAPTATEPSESKESSTETAPSDGPSEESPTPTPDKTIVDVTIDDNPVSPENYKKKPDGTVEFTPETIEGLTLGAHRAVIKYSDGSTKTIEFEVITSSRGNKIVKTGDVGGVDIVPVVSLFTIAAASLAIMLIRKRRSQHDEQ
;
A
#
# COMPACT_ATOMS: atom_id res chain seq x y z
N ASN A 1 74.88 -96.93 -57.70
CA ASN A 1 74.88 -97.33 -59.13
C ASN A 1 73.88 -98.45 -59.32
N LEU A 2 72.73 -98.12 -59.89
CA LEU A 2 71.69 -99.10 -60.23
C LEU A 2 71.89 -99.57 -61.68
N PRO A 3 71.61 -100.84 -62.01
CA PRO A 3 71.77 -101.36 -63.36
C PRO A 3 70.86 -100.61 -64.35
N LYS A 4 71.37 -100.26 -65.53
CA LYS A 4 70.56 -99.57 -66.56
C LYS A 4 69.55 -100.52 -67.20
N ASN A 5 69.92 -101.81 -67.32
CA ASN A 5 69.12 -102.84 -67.96
C ASN A 5 69.08 -104.10 -67.07
N GLU A 6 67.95 -104.80 -67.07
CA GLU A 6 67.79 -106.14 -66.52
C GLU A 6 67.39 -107.07 -67.68
N ASN A 7 68.19 -108.12 -67.91
CA ASN A 7 67.98 -109.07 -69.02
C ASN A 7 67.77 -108.42 -70.40
N GLY A 8 68.52 -107.34 -70.69
CA GLY A 8 68.45 -106.61 -71.97
C GLY A 8 67.33 -105.57 -72.09
N THR A 9 66.47 -105.42 -71.07
CA THR A 9 65.38 -104.42 -71.03
C THR A 9 65.74 -103.26 -70.11
N ALA A 10 65.49 -102.02 -70.53
CA ALA A 10 65.78 -100.84 -69.70
C ALA A 10 64.91 -100.81 -68.44
N ILE A 11 65.54 -100.65 -67.28
CA ILE A 11 64.83 -100.58 -65.98
C ILE A 11 64.37 -99.14 -65.75
N THR A 12 63.08 -98.97 -65.45
CA THR A 12 62.53 -97.67 -65.06
C THR A 12 62.54 -97.56 -63.54
N TYR A 13 63.42 -96.72 -63.00
CA TYR A 13 63.45 -96.42 -61.58
C TYR A 13 62.53 -95.25 -61.26
N THR A 14 61.65 -95.43 -60.27
CA THR A 14 60.74 -94.39 -59.81
C THR A 14 60.96 -94.10 -58.34
N TRP A 15 60.97 -92.82 -57.97
CA TRP A 15 60.90 -92.39 -56.57
C TRP A 15 59.45 -92.12 -56.17
N SER A 16 59.07 -92.44 -54.94
CA SER A 16 57.79 -92.08 -54.32
C SER A 16 58.05 -91.50 -52.93
N GLU A 17 57.24 -90.53 -52.52
CA GLU A 17 57.27 -89.95 -51.18
C GLU A 17 55.95 -90.28 -50.45
N PRO A 18 55.98 -90.75 -49.19
CA PRO A 18 54.76 -90.92 -48.39
C PRO A 18 54.03 -89.58 -48.19
N SER A 19 52.70 -89.60 -48.16
CA SER A 19 51.92 -88.39 -47.85
C SER A 19 52.25 -87.86 -46.45
N VAL A 20 52.53 -86.56 -46.34
CA VAL A 20 52.71 -85.87 -45.06
C VAL A 20 51.42 -85.13 -44.70
N THR A 21 50.82 -85.46 -43.55
CA THR A 21 49.57 -84.84 -43.08
C THR A 21 49.71 -83.31 -43.03
N GLY A 22 48.78 -82.59 -43.69
CA GLY A 22 48.76 -81.12 -43.76
C GLY A 22 49.58 -80.52 -44.90
N TYR A 23 50.34 -81.32 -45.66
CA TYR A 23 51.12 -80.86 -46.80
C TYR A 23 50.55 -81.39 -48.12
N THR A 24 50.55 -80.54 -49.14
CA THR A 24 50.29 -80.91 -50.53
C THR A 24 51.61 -81.28 -51.19
N SER A 25 51.74 -82.52 -51.65
CA SER A 25 52.96 -83.00 -52.30
C SER A 25 52.90 -82.79 -53.81
N GLY A 26 54.02 -82.34 -54.38
CA GLY A 26 54.25 -82.19 -55.81
C GLY A 26 55.49 -82.99 -56.22
N LYS A 27 55.47 -83.54 -57.43
CA LYS A 27 56.59 -84.31 -57.99
C LYS A 27 56.86 -83.87 -59.41
N THR A 28 58.11 -83.53 -59.69
CA THR A 28 58.59 -83.24 -61.05
C THR A 28 59.77 -84.14 -61.41
N VAL A 29 59.82 -84.57 -62.68
CA VAL A 29 60.89 -85.41 -63.20
C VAL A 29 61.50 -84.71 -64.43
N SER A 30 62.80 -84.45 -64.40
CA SER A 30 63.54 -83.84 -65.50
C SER A 30 64.84 -84.61 -65.74
N GLY A 31 64.92 -85.34 -66.85
CA GLY A 31 66.01 -86.27 -67.12
C GLY A 31 66.16 -87.29 -65.98
N ASN A 32 67.35 -87.39 -65.41
CA ASN A 32 67.66 -88.32 -64.31
C ASN A 32 67.38 -87.73 -62.90
N LYS A 33 66.75 -86.56 -62.79
CA LYS A 33 66.46 -85.90 -61.49
C LYS A 33 64.96 -85.96 -61.20
N THR A 34 64.60 -86.49 -60.02
CA THR A 34 63.25 -86.35 -59.43
C THR A 34 63.31 -85.31 -58.31
N THR A 35 62.39 -84.35 -58.30
CA THR A 35 62.25 -83.35 -57.24
C THR A 35 60.87 -83.48 -56.61
N PHE A 36 60.82 -83.62 -55.28
CA PHE A 36 59.60 -83.56 -54.48
C PHE A 36 59.45 -82.17 -53.87
N THR A 37 58.22 -81.66 -53.80
CA THR A 37 57.91 -80.36 -53.22
C THR A 37 56.70 -80.50 -52.32
N ASN A 38 56.88 -80.33 -51.02
CA ASN A 38 55.79 -80.33 -50.05
C ASN A 38 55.42 -78.89 -49.70
N SER A 39 54.15 -78.55 -49.92
CA SER A 39 53.61 -77.21 -49.66
C SER A 39 52.55 -77.27 -48.56
N HIS A 40 52.69 -76.47 -47.50
CA HIS A 40 51.69 -76.35 -46.43
C HIS A 40 51.13 -74.93 -46.42
N THR A 41 49.81 -74.79 -46.42
CA THR A 41 49.14 -73.49 -46.28
C THR A 41 49.01 -73.20 -44.79
N ALA A 42 49.68 -72.14 -44.31
CA ALA A 42 49.60 -71.75 -42.91
C ALA A 42 48.16 -71.39 -42.52
N ALA A 43 47.71 -71.86 -41.35
CA ALA A 43 46.42 -71.45 -40.81
C ALA A 43 46.48 -69.96 -40.43
N VAL A 44 45.46 -69.22 -40.85
CA VAL A 44 45.31 -67.80 -40.56
C VAL A 44 44.02 -67.54 -39.80
N ILE A 45 44.00 -66.45 -39.04
CA ILE A 45 42.83 -65.92 -38.34
C ILE A 45 42.58 -64.47 -38.79
N SER A 46 41.40 -63.97 -38.47
CA SER A 46 41.04 -62.57 -38.61
C SER A 46 40.60 -62.03 -37.26
N LEU A 47 41.02 -60.81 -36.94
CA LEU A 47 40.64 -60.12 -35.71
C LEU A 47 40.05 -58.76 -36.04
N THR A 48 38.95 -58.42 -35.37
CA THR A 48 38.26 -57.14 -35.54
C THR A 48 38.40 -56.33 -34.26
N VAL A 49 38.55 -55.02 -34.41
CA VAL A 49 38.41 -54.06 -33.32
C VAL A 49 37.29 -53.09 -33.62
N GLU A 50 36.51 -52.76 -32.60
CA GLU A 50 35.45 -51.76 -32.61
C GLU A 50 35.72 -50.73 -31.52
N LYS A 51 35.29 -49.48 -31.74
CA LYS A 51 35.35 -48.42 -30.74
C LYS A 51 33.94 -48.03 -30.29
N ALA A 52 33.73 -48.07 -28.98
CA ALA A 52 32.55 -47.52 -28.32
C ALA A 52 32.91 -46.24 -27.57
N TRP A 53 32.00 -45.28 -27.63
CA TRP A 53 32.09 -43.97 -27.00
C TRP A 53 30.94 -43.81 -25.99
N ASP A 54 31.29 -43.62 -24.73
CA ASP A 54 30.37 -43.35 -23.63
C ASP A 54 30.45 -41.86 -23.27
N ASP A 55 29.86 -41.02 -24.14
CA ASP A 55 30.03 -39.56 -24.16
C ASP A 55 28.74 -38.79 -24.48
N ASN A 56 27.59 -39.34 -24.10
CA ASN A 56 26.26 -38.76 -24.35
C ASN A 56 26.05 -38.34 -25.82
N ASN A 57 26.44 -39.21 -26.76
CA ASN A 57 26.35 -38.94 -28.19
C ASN A 57 27.15 -37.68 -28.61
N ASN A 58 28.36 -37.55 -28.09
CA ASN A 58 29.25 -36.42 -28.34
C ASN A 58 28.62 -35.06 -27.98
N GLN A 59 27.94 -34.99 -26.83
CA GLN A 59 27.21 -33.79 -26.38
C GLN A 59 28.12 -32.54 -26.36
N ASP A 60 29.38 -32.72 -26.00
CA ASP A 60 30.36 -31.64 -25.85
C ASP A 60 31.15 -31.38 -27.13
N GLY A 61 30.94 -32.18 -28.19
CA GLY A 61 31.60 -31.98 -29.48
C GLY A 61 33.09 -32.27 -29.52
N ILE A 62 33.66 -32.89 -28.47
CA ILE A 62 35.11 -33.13 -28.33
C ILE A 62 35.58 -34.49 -28.86
N ARG A 63 34.67 -35.36 -29.33
CA ARG A 63 35.06 -36.66 -29.90
C ARG A 63 36.03 -36.44 -31.07
N PRO A 64 37.21 -37.09 -31.08
CA PRO A 64 38.17 -36.92 -32.16
C PRO A 64 37.59 -37.45 -33.48
N SER A 65 38.05 -36.90 -34.60
CA SER A 65 37.64 -37.35 -35.93
C SER A 65 38.16 -38.75 -36.29
N GLU A 66 39.26 -39.17 -35.64
CA GLU A 66 39.85 -40.49 -35.81
C GLU A 66 40.60 -40.95 -34.55
N LEU A 67 40.80 -42.25 -34.42
CA LEU A 67 41.59 -42.88 -33.36
C LEU A 67 42.48 -43.98 -33.95
N LYS A 68 43.76 -43.99 -33.56
CA LYS A 68 44.71 -45.04 -33.92
C LYS A 68 44.74 -46.12 -32.85
N VAL A 69 44.63 -47.38 -33.27
CA VAL A 69 44.66 -48.55 -32.38
C VAL A 69 45.72 -49.54 -32.87
N THR A 70 46.54 -50.02 -31.95
CA THR A 70 47.62 -50.96 -32.24
C THR A 70 47.17 -52.41 -31.98
N LEU A 71 47.41 -53.29 -32.94
CA LEU A 71 47.36 -54.73 -32.76
C LEU A 71 48.76 -55.21 -32.34
N LEU A 72 48.87 -55.83 -31.17
CA LEU A 72 50.07 -56.49 -30.70
C LEU A 72 50.00 -57.99 -31.05
N LYS A 73 51.16 -58.54 -31.42
CA LYS A 73 51.41 -59.97 -31.60
C LYS A 73 52.49 -60.39 -30.62
N ASN A 74 52.17 -61.27 -29.67
CA ASN A 74 53.07 -61.71 -28.61
C ASN A 74 53.72 -60.51 -27.89
N ASP A 75 52.89 -59.53 -27.52
CA ASP A 75 53.29 -58.28 -26.82
C ASP A 75 54.22 -57.34 -27.62
N VAL A 76 54.32 -57.52 -28.94
CA VAL A 76 55.07 -56.63 -29.84
C VAL A 76 54.12 -56.02 -30.87
N ASP A 77 54.27 -54.72 -31.16
CA ASP A 77 53.53 -54.02 -32.21
C ASP A 77 53.58 -54.79 -33.54
N TYR A 78 52.41 -55.09 -34.09
CA TYR A 78 52.27 -55.87 -35.31
C TYR A 78 51.59 -55.07 -36.43
N ALA A 79 50.49 -54.39 -36.13
CA ALA A 79 49.78 -53.54 -37.07
C ALA A 79 49.14 -52.34 -36.34
N GLU A 80 48.84 -51.27 -37.09
CA GLU A 80 48.07 -50.12 -36.62
C GLU A 80 46.88 -49.93 -37.56
N VAL A 81 45.71 -49.68 -36.99
CA VAL A 81 44.49 -49.34 -37.74
C VAL A 81 43.96 -47.99 -37.29
N THR A 82 43.33 -47.27 -38.21
CA THR A 82 42.62 -46.02 -37.91
C THR A 82 41.12 -46.28 -37.88
N LEU A 83 40.47 -45.93 -36.78
CA LEU A 83 39.02 -45.98 -36.58
C LEU A 83 38.45 -44.57 -36.71
N ASN A 84 37.33 -44.40 -37.40
CA ASN A 84 36.65 -43.13 -37.61
C ASN A 84 35.18 -43.35 -38.00
N ASP A 85 34.40 -42.27 -38.16
CA ASP A 85 32.99 -42.40 -38.56
C ASP A 85 32.81 -43.07 -39.93
N ALA A 86 33.73 -42.86 -40.88
CA ALA A 86 33.62 -43.42 -42.23
C ALA A 86 33.70 -44.96 -42.25
N ASN A 87 34.37 -45.56 -41.26
CA ASN A 87 34.40 -47.01 -41.08
C ASN A 87 33.51 -47.48 -39.93
N ASN A 88 32.55 -46.68 -39.46
CA ASN A 88 31.72 -46.97 -38.30
C ASN A 88 32.54 -47.40 -37.07
N TRP A 89 33.71 -46.78 -36.90
CA TRP A 89 34.60 -47.05 -35.78
C TRP A 89 35.03 -48.53 -35.66
N THR A 90 35.12 -49.24 -36.80
CA THR A 90 35.53 -50.66 -36.86
C THR A 90 36.63 -50.93 -37.89
N ALA A 91 37.52 -51.87 -37.59
CA ALA A 91 38.54 -52.35 -38.52
C ALA A 91 38.84 -53.83 -38.28
N THR A 92 39.14 -54.55 -39.37
CA THR A 92 39.52 -55.96 -39.35
C THR A 92 40.92 -56.14 -39.94
N VAL A 93 41.75 -56.94 -39.27
CA VAL A 93 43.03 -57.40 -39.80
C VAL A 93 42.90 -58.88 -40.12
N ASP A 94 42.91 -59.18 -41.41
CA ASP A 94 42.81 -60.53 -41.96
C ASP A 94 44.17 -61.20 -42.12
N ASN A 95 44.15 -62.50 -42.40
CA ASN A 95 45.32 -63.30 -42.76
C ASN A 95 46.43 -63.28 -41.69
N LEU A 96 46.07 -63.12 -40.41
CA LEU A 96 47.00 -63.14 -39.30
C LEU A 96 47.49 -64.58 -39.08
N PRO A 97 48.80 -64.85 -39.07
CA PRO A 97 49.29 -66.20 -38.86
C PRO A 97 48.87 -66.71 -37.48
N ALA A 98 48.19 -67.85 -37.41
CA ALA A 98 47.77 -68.44 -36.13
C ALA A 98 48.99 -68.90 -35.29
N LYS A 99 50.11 -69.23 -35.95
CA LYS A 99 51.33 -69.75 -35.32
C LYS A 99 52.59 -69.09 -35.89
N SER A 100 53.61 -68.93 -35.06
CA SER A 100 54.98 -68.62 -35.49
C SER A 100 55.85 -69.84 -35.20
N GLY A 101 56.16 -70.62 -36.25
CA GLY A 101 56.73 -71.96 -36.07
C GLY A 101 55.72 -72.89 -35.39
N ALA A 102 56.13 -73.52 -34.27
CA ALA A 102 55.27 -74.42 -33.51
C ALA A 102 54.38 -73.72 -32.45
N GLN A 103 54.65 -72.46 -32.12
CA GLN A 103 53.96 -71.72 -31.06
C GLN A 103 52.75 -70.94 -31.60
N GLU A 104 51.64 -70.94 -30.84
CA GLU A 104 50.47 -70.11 -31.11
C GLU A 104 50.77 -68.63 -30.87
N ASN A 105 50.29 -67.78 -31.78
CA ASN A 105 50.41 -66.34 -31.63
C ASN A 105 49.26 -65.81 -30.77
N VAL A 106 49.60 -65.03 -29.75
CA VAL A 106 48.63 -64.31 -28.93
C VAL A 106 48.51 -62.89 -29.49
N TYR A 107 47.28 -62.48 -29.75
CA TYR A 107 46.98 -61.15 -30.28
C TYR A 107 46.13 -60.35 -29.30
N LYS A 108 46.45 -59.06 -29.18
CA LYS A 108 45.78 -58.11 -28.29
C LYS A 108 45.68 -56.75 -28.95
N TRP A 109 44.51 -56.13 -28.87
CA TRP A 109 44.31 -54.74 -29.27
C TRP A 109 44.65 -53.80 -28.11
N GLU A 110 45.29 -52.68 -28.43
CA GLU A 110 45.69 -51.66 -27.47
C GLU A 110 45.49 -50.26 -28.04
N GLU A 111 44.82 -49.41 -27.26
CA GLU A 111 44.74 -47.96 -27.50
C GLU A 111 45.87 -47.28 -26.73
N LYS A 112 46.96 -46.93 -27.43
CA LYS A 112 48.15 -46.38 -26.78
C LYS A 112 48.01 -44.92 -26.35
N THR A 113 47.07 -44.19 -26.94
CA THR A 113 46.86 -42.77 -26.68
C THR A 113 45.38 -42.51 -26.55
N VAL A 114 44.95 -42.22 -25.33
CA VAL A 114 43.58 -41.82 -25.04
C VAL A 114 43.40 -40.35 -25.48
N PRO A 115 42.33 -40.01 -26.23
CA PRO A 115 42.04 -38.65 -26.64
C PRO A 115 41.92 -37.68 -25.46
N THR A 116 42.30 -36.42 -25.68
CA THR A 116 42.13 -35.35 -24.68
C THR A 116 40.67 -35.23 -24.26
N GLY A 117 40.43 -35.16 -22.95
CA GLY A 117 39.08 -35.10 -22.37
C GLY A 117 38.41 -36.46 -22.10
N TYR A 118 39.00 -37.56 -22.56
CA TYR A 118 38.47 -38.92 -22.35
C TYR A 118 39.29 -39.73 -21.34
N THR A 119 38.65 -40.74 -20.75
CA THR A 119 39.31 -41.82 -20.01
C THR A 119 39.06 -43.17 -20.70
N PHE A 120 40.07 -44.02 -20.73
CA PHE A 120 39.91 -45.40 -21.21
C PHE A 120 39.17 -46.21 -20.15
N LYS A 121 37.91 -46.56 -20.43
CA LYS A 121 37.01 -47.27 -19.52
C LYS A 121 37.33 -48.76 -19.47
N GLY A 122 37.71 -49.34 -20.62
CA GLY A 122 38.10 -50.75 -20.70
C GLY A 122 37.93 -51.36 -22.09
N ALA A 123 38.10 -52.68 -22.13
CA ALA A 123 37.93 -53.49 -23.34
C ALA A 123 37.06 -54.72 -23.06
N SER A 124 36.18 -55.06 -23.99
CA SER A 124 35.40 -56.31 -23.98
C SER A 124 35.71 -57.14 -25.21
N LYS A 125 35.78 -58.47 -25.05
CA LYS A 125 36.06 -59.39 -26.17
C LYS A 125 34.89 -60.34 -26.38
N SER A 126 34.44 -60.47 -27.62
CA SER A 126 33.42 -61.43 -28.06
C SER A 126 33.95 -62.17 -29.29
N GLY A 127 34.39 -63.42 -29.09
CA GLY A 127 35.05 -64.20 -30.14
C GLY A 127 36.30 -63.49 -30.68
N SER A 128 36.30 -63.17 -31.98
CA SER A 128 37.38 -62.46 -32.68
C SER A 128 37.25 -60.94 -32.65
N VAL A 129 36.18 -60.39 -32.06
CA VAL A 129 35.92 -58.95 -31.96
C VAL A 129 36.33 -58.44 -30.59
N THR A 130 37.12 -57.36 -30.56
CA THR A 130 37.41 -56.60 -29.34
C THR A 130 36.79 -55.22 -29.44
N THR A 131 35.98 -54.82 -28.47
CA THR A 131 35.45 -53.46 -28.36
C THR A 131 36.25 -52.68 -27.32
N LEU A 132 36.79 -51.52 -27.70
CA LEU A 132 37.49 -50.59 -26.82
C LEU A 132 36.54 -49.45 -26.42
N ILE A 133 36.47 -49.11 -25.13
CA ILE A 133 35.48 -48.17 -24.59
C ILE A 133 36.19 -46.97 -23.97
N ASN A 134 35.86 -45.77 -24.43
CA ASN A 134 36.29 -44.52 -23.82
C ASN A 134 35.04 -43.83 -23.28
N GLU A 135 35.21 -43.18 -22.13
CA GLU A 135 34.14 -42.40 -21.52
C GLU A 135 34.55 -40.95 -21.36
N HIS A 136 33.57 -40.08 -21.43
CA HIS A 136 33.70 -38.66 -21.17
C HIS A 136 32.45 -38.18 -20.43
N ALA A 137 32.64 -37.61 -19.24
CA ALA A 137 31.56 -36.96 -18.50
C ALA A 137 31.33 -35.57 -19.08
N ALA A 138 30.07 -35.26 -19.44
CA ALA A 138 29.68 -33.97 -19.96
C ALA A 138 30.10 -32.81 -19.05
N GLU A 139 30.55 -31.72 -19.65
CA GLU A 139 30.87 -30.48 -18.96
C GLU A 139 29.57 -29.80 -18.51
N GLU A 140 29.51 -29.48 -17.22
CA GLU A 140 28.39 -28.78 -16.60
C GLU A 140 28.82 -27.39 -16.13
N ILE A 141 27.88 -26.45 -16.15
CA ILE A 141 28.01 -25.14 -15.51
C ILE A 141 26.98 -25.00 -14.42
N THR A 142 27.34 -24.30 -13.35
CA THR A 142 26.40 -23.92 -12.30
C THR A 142 26.02 -22.46 -12.47
N LEU A 143 24.72 -22.22 -12.60
CA LEU A 143 24.09 -20.91 -12.70
C LEU A 143 23.46 -20.56 -11.37
N THR A 144 23.56 -19.30 -10.97
CA THR A 144 22.99 -18.76 -9.73
C THR A 144 21.99 -17.67 -10.07
N VAL A 145 20.86 -17.67 -9.37
CA VAL A 145 19.94 -16.54 -9.33
C VAL A 145 19.76 -16.07 -7.89
N GLU A 146 19.75 -14.76 -7.70
CA GLU A 146 19.49 -14.13 -6.42
C GLU A 146 18.47 -13.00 -6.58
N LYS A 147 17.65 -12.80 -5.56
CA LYS A 147 16.62 -11.76 -5.54
C LYS A 147 16.94 -10.72 -4.48
N VAL A 148 16.99 -9.47 -4.93
CA VAL A 148 17.10 -8.27 -4.11
C VAL A 148 15.75 -7.55 -4.08
N TRP A 149 15.35 -7.16 -2.88
CA TRP A 149 14.15 -6.37 -2.63
C TRP A 149 14.55 -4.96 -2.21
N ASP A 150 14.23 -4.00 -3.07
CA ASP A 150 14.42 -2.57 -2.83
C ASP A 150 13.07 -1.94 -2.43
N ASP A 151 12.64 -2.24 -1.20
CA ASP A 151 11.30 -1.94 -0.67
C ASP A 151 11.36 -1.39 0.76
N ASN A 152 12.45 -0.71 1.11
CA ASN A 152 12.73 -0.13 2.43
C ASN A 152 12.55 -1.13 3.58
N GLY A 153 13.00 -2.37 3.38
CA GLY A 153 12.89 -3.41 4.40
C GLY A 153 11.46 -3.92 4.58
N ASN A 154 10.67 -3.91 3.50
CA ASN A 154 9.26 -4.32 3.46
C ASN A 154 8.36 -3.47 4.39
N VAL A 155 8.59 -2.15 4.45
CA VAL A 155 7.80 -1.24 5.32
C VAL A 155 6.31 -1.23 4.98
N ALA A 156 5.97 -1.39 3.70
CA ALA A 156 4.58 -1.45 3.22
C ALA A 156 3.94 -2.84 3.36
N GLY A 157 4.71 -3.86 3.74
CA GLY A 157 4.20 -5.23 3.89
C GLY A 157 3.79 -5.93 2.59
N GLN A 158 4.15 -5.38 1.42
CA GLN A 158 3.70 -5.87 0.11
C GLN A 158 4.58 -6.97 -0.48
N ARG A 159 5.72 -7.29 0.14
CA ARG A 159 6.62 -8.34 -0.36
C ARG A 159 5.92 -9.70 -0.32
N PRO A 160 5.88 -10.45 -1.44
CA PRO A 160 5.29 -11.78 -1.45
C PRO A 160 6.12 -12.77 -0.61
N ALA A 161 5.48 -13.85 -0.16
CA ALA A 161 6.15 -14.89 0.61
C ALA A 161 7.20 -15.66 -0.23
N SER A 162 6.95 -15.81 -1.52
CA SER A 162 7.84 -16.48 -2.47
C SER A 162 7.69 -15.89 -3.88
N LEU A 163 8.66 -16.19 -4.73
CA LEU A 163 8.72 -15.79 -6.13
C LEU A 163 9.12 -16.99 -6.97
N LYS A 164 8.42 -17.22 -8.07
CA LYS A 164 8.78 -18.23 -9.06
C LYS A 164 9.66 -17.58 -10.13
N VAL A 165 10.80 -18.20 -10.42
CA VAL A 165 11.77 -17.73 -11.43
C VAL A 165 12.06 -18.86 -12.40
N THR A 166 12.06 -18.54 -13.69
CA THR A 166 12.26 -19.49 -14.78
C THR A 166 13.68 -19.41 -15.32
N LEU A 167 14.31 -20.55 -15.49
CA LEU A 167 15.54 -20.73 -16.25
C LEU A 167 15.16 -21.08 -17.69
N ASN A 168 15.66 -20.30 -18.64
CA ASN A 168 15.54 -20.56 -20.06
C ASN A 168 16.88 -21.04 -20.63
N ALA A 169 16.85 -22.00 -21.55
CA ALA A 169 17.97 -22.50 -22.34
C ALA A 169 17.70 -22.20 -23.82
N ASP A 170 18.62 -21.47 -24.48
CA ASP A 170 18.49 -20.99 -25.85
C ASP A 170 17.15 -20.27 -26.13
N GLY A 171 16.66 -19.54 -25.12
CA GLY A 171 15.38 -18.80 -25.17
C GLY A 171 14.13 -19.67 -24.98
N ALA A 172 14.26 -20.96 -24.72
CA ALA A 172 13.15 -21.85 -24.40
C ALA A 172 13.13 -22.22 -22.92
N TYR A 173 11.94 -22.48 -22.39
CA TYR A 173 11.76 -22.95 -21.01
C TYR A 173 12.62 -24.18 -20.71
N TYR A 174 13.38 -24.13 -19.61
CA TYR A 174 14.20 -25.26 -19.14
C TYR A 174 13.72 -25.77 -17.77
N ALA A 175 13.63 -24.90 -16.77
CA ALA A 175 13.21 -25.28 -15.42
C ALA A 175 12.72 -24.08 -14.62
N ASP A 176 12.02 -24.34 -13.53
CA ASP A 176 11.63 -23.34 -12.54
C ASP A 176 12.37 -23.53 -11.22
N VAL A 177 12.58 -22.42 -10.52
CA VAL A 177 13.00 -22.38 -9.12
C VAL A 177 12.07 -21.47 -8.33
N THR A 178 11.94 -21.75 -7.03
CA THR A 178 11.21 -20.89 -6.10
C THR A 178 12.23 -20.18 -5.20
N LEU A 179 12.15 -18.86 -5.14
CA LEU A 179 12.92 -18.02 -4.24
C LEU A 179 12.03 -17.58 -3.08
N ASP A 180 12.52 -17.70 -1.85
CA ASP A 180 11.79 -17.30 -0.66
C ASP A 180 12.75 -16.94 0.47
N LYS A 181 12.20 -16.61 1.65
CA LYS A 181 13.03 -16.26 2.81
C LYS A 181 13.87 -17.44 3.34
N THR A 182 13.43 -18.69 3.16
CA THR A 182 14.11 -19.87 3.69
C THR A 182 15.40 -20.19 2.94
N ASN A 183 15.43 -19.90 1.63
CA ASN A 183 16.62 -20.02 0.81
C ASN A 183 17.38 -18.69 0.65
N ASN A 184 17.13 -17.71 1.51
CA ASN A 184 17.72 -16.36 1.44
C ASN A 184 17.57 -15.74 0.04
N TRP A 185 16.45 -16.01 -0.63
CA TRP A 185 16.15 -15.47 -1.94
C TRP A 185 17.20 -15.83 -3.00
N THR A 186 17.87 -16.98 -2.86
CA THR A 186 18.86 -17.47 -3.82
C THR A 186 18.62 -18.93 -4.20
N ALA A 187 18.91 -19.28 -5.45
CA ALA A 187 18.89 -20.64 -5.95
C ALA A 187 20.01 -20.86 -6.95
N THR A 188 20.45 -22.12 -7.09
CA THR A 188 21.43 -22.53 -8.08
C THR A 188 20.90 -23.68 -8.92
N LYS A 189 21.39 -23.78 -10.16
CA LYS A 189 21.11 -24.89 -11.06
C LYS A 189 22.35 -25.30 -11.82
N THR A 190 22.71 -26.58 -11.73
CA THR A 190 23.75 -27.19 -12.56
C THR A 190 23.12 -27.74 -13.82
N VAL A 191 23.66 -27.34 -14.98
CA VAL A 191 23.12 -27.64 -16.31
C VAL A 191 24.24 -27.95 -17.29
N PRO A 192 24.00 -28.74 -18.35
CA PRO A 192 24.98 -28.99 -19.38
C PRO A 192 25.47 -27.69 -20.03
N LYS A 193 26.78 -27.55 -20.22
CA LYS A 193 27.35 -26.37 -20.89
C LYS A 193 27.11 -26.41 -22.39
N TYR A 194 27.18 -27.59 -22.98
CA TYR A 194 27.04 -27.80 -24.41
C TYR A 194 25.84 -28.69 -24.74
N ASN A 195 25.29 -28.48 -25.92
CA ASN A 195 24.32 -29.35 -26.56
C ASN A 195 24.78 -29.59 -28.00
N ASN A 196 25.12 -30.84 -28.32
CA ASN A 196 25.68 -31.24 -29.62
C ASN A 196 26.88 -30.38 -30.07
N GLY A 197 27.80 -30.09 -29.15
CA GLY A 197 29.02 -29.30 -29.39
C GLY A 197 28.81 -27.79 -29.47
N THR A 198 27.58 -27.29 -29.29
CA THR A 198 27.30 -25.84 -29.23
C THR A 198 27.05 -25.42 -27.79
N GLU A 199 27.67 -24.33 -27.34
CA GLU A 199 27.46 -23.79 -26.00
C GLU A 199 26.02 -23.28 -25.85
N VAL A 200 25.35 -23.70 -24.78
CA VAL A 200 23.95 -23.38 -24.51
C VAL A 200 23.85 -22.01 -23.84
N SER A 201 23.00 -21.13 -24.36
CA SER A 201 22.77 -19.81 -23.79
C SER A 201 21.67 -19.85 -22.72
N TYR A 202 22.06 -19.71 -21.45
CA TYR A 202 21.11 -19.72 -20.34
C TYR A 202 20.76 -18.30 -19.85
N SER A 203 19.50 -18.12 -19.44
CA SER A 203 19.03 -16.86 -18.84
C SER A 203 17.95 -17.10 -17.79
N TRP A 204 17.92 -16.27 -16.76
CA TRP A 204 16.87 -16.28 -15.74
C TRP A 204 15.83 -15.21 -16.03
N GLU A 205 14.56 -15.55 -15.85
CA GLU A 205 13.43 -14.66 -16.06
C GLU A 205 12.46 -14.72 -14.88
N GLU A 206 11.98 -13.55 -14.47
CA GLU A 206 10.88 -13.40 -13.53
C GLU A 206 9.60 -13.09 -14.32
N ASP A 207 8.73 -14.09 -14.49
CA ASP A 207 7.52 -13.97 -15.31
C ASP A 207 6.44 -13.11 -14.63
N VAL A 208 6.19 -13.35 -13.34
CA VAL A 208 5.13 -12.70 -12.57
C VAL A 208 5.72 -11.66 -11.64
N LEU A 209 5.52 -10.39 -12.01
CA LEU A 209 5.91 -9.26 -11.18
C LEU A 209 4.85 -9.01 -10.09
N PRO A 210 5.23 -8.96 -8.80
CA PRO A 210 4.28 -8.62 -7.74
C PRO A 210 3.71 -7.21 -7.94
N GLN A 211 2.46 -7.03 -7.49
CA GLN A 211 1.77 -5.75 -7.66
C GLN A 211 2.54 -4.59 -6.99
N GLY A 212 2.64 -3.46 -7.69
CA GLY A 212 3.32 -2.26 -7.16
C GLY A 212 4.85 -2.30 -7.23
N TYR A 213 5.44 -3.40 -7.69
CA TYR A 213 6.87 -3.51 -7.94
C TYR A 213 7.23 -3.16 -9.39
N THR A 214 8.47 -2.71 -9.57
CA THR A 214 9.16 -2.64 -10.86
C THR A 214 10.36 -3.57 -10.83
N LYS A 215 10.75 -4.13 -11.98
CA LYS A 215 11.86 -5.09 -12.07
C LYS A 215 13.03 -4.57 -12.88
N THR A 216 14.23 -4.87 -12.40
CA THR A 216 15.48 -4.79 -13.17
C THR A 216 16.33 -6.03 -12.91
N SER A 217 17.35 -6.26 -13.73
CA SER A 217 18.26 -7.40 -13.55
C SER A 217 19.68 -7.03 -13.93
N THR A 218 20.65 -7.63 -13.25
CA THR A 218 22.07 -7.56 -13.62
C THR A 218 22.64 -8.98 -13.74
N VAL A 219 23.62 -9.14 -14.63
CA VAL A 219 24.30 -10.43 -14.85
C VAL A 219 25.79 -10.22 -14.64
N ASN A 220 26.41 -11.04 -13.78
CA ASN A 220 27.85 -11.05 -13.53
C ASN A 220 28.36 -12.49 -13.52
N GLY A 221 29.03 -12.90 -14.60
CA GLY A 221 29.41 -14.29 -14.83
C GLY A 221 28.17 -15.18 -14.87
N ASN A 222 28.15 -16.23 -14.04
CA ASN A 222 27.05 -17.19 -13.96
C ASN A 222 25.95 -16.77 -12.95
N THR A 223 26.05 -15.58 -12.35
CA THR A 223 25.07 -15.07 -11.38
C THR A 223 24.18 -14.02 -12.02
N THR A 224 22.86 -14.20 -11.90
CA THR A 224 21.85 -13.19 -12.23
C THR A 224 21.23 -12.64 -10.94
N THR A 225 21.29 -11.32 -10.77
CA THR A 225 20.63 -10.62 -9.67
C THR A 225 19.35 -9.99 -10.21
N LEU A 226 18.20 -10.44 -9.70
CA LEU A 226 16.90 -9.86 -9.97
C LEU A 226 16.58 -8.83 -8.89
N ILE A 227 16.19 -7.61 -9.27
CA ILE A 227 15.93 -6.52 -8.32
C ILE A 227 14.47 -6.08 -8.50
N ASN A 228 13.67 -6.18 -7.44
CA ASN A 228 12.33 -5.61 -7.40
C ASN A 228 12.30 -4.38 -6.51
N THR A 229 11.88 -3.25 -7.07
CA THR A 229 11.73 -1.98 -6.35
C THR A 229 10.26 -1.67 -6.13
N TYR A 230 9.86 -1.42 -4.87
CA TYR A 230 8.48 -1.06 -4.52
C TYR A 230 8.27 0.45 -4.58
N ASP A 231 7.21 0.89 -5.25
CA ASP A 231 6.84 2.30 -5.29
C ASP A 231 5.98 2.69 -4.08
N LEU A 232 6.62 3.22 -3.03
CA LEU A 232 5.94 3.68 -1.81
C LEU A 232 4.97 4.84 -2.06
N SER A 233 5.04 5.56 -3.19
CA SER A 233 4.12 6.67 -3.47
C SER A 233 2.67 6.21 -3.66
N ARG A 234 2.48 4.90 -3.88
CA ARG A 234 1.18 4.23 -3.99
C ARG A 234 0.47 4.06 -2.66
N GLU A 235 1.21 4.07 -1.55
CA GLU A 235 0.64 3.93 -0.21
C GLU A 235 0.00 5.24 0.22
N LYS A 236 -1.33 5.20 0.38
CA LYS A 236 -2.13 6.35 0.79
C LYS A 236 -2.71 6.17 2.18
N THR A 237 -2.98 7.28 2.83
CA THR A 237 -3.69 7.35 4.11
C THR A 237 -4.71 8.48 4.07
N SER A 238 -5.58 8.51 5.06
CA SER A 238 -6.59 9.56 5.26
C SER A 238 -6.53 10.02 6.70
N VAL A 239 -6.72 11.31 6.94
CA VAL A 239 -6.78 11.88 8.29
C VAL A 239 -8.04 12.71 8.48
N THR A 240 -8.63 12.60 9.65
CA THR A 240 -9.92 13.22 10.00
C THR A 240 -9.71 14.20 11.14
N VAL A 241 -10.40 15.34 11.07
CA VAL A 241 -10.52 16.28 12.17
C VAL A 241 -11.97 16.41 12.60
N LYS A 242 -12.18 16.54 13.90
CA LYS A 242 -13.49 16.74 14.54
C LYS A 242 -13.44 17.91 15.50
N LYS A 243 -14.55 18.63 15.59
CA LYS A 243 -14.73 19.70 16.55
C LYS A 243 -15.89 19.41 17.51
N VAL A 244 -15.61 19.53 18.80
CA VAL A 244 -16.57 19.44 19.89
C VAL A 244 -16.69 20.81 20.54
N TRP A 245 -17.94 21.19 20.83
CA TRP A 245 -18.28 22.45 21.47
C TRP A 245 -18.86 22.18 22.86
N ASP A 246 -18.20 22.71 23.88
CA ASP A 246 -18.64 22.69 25.27
C ASP A 246 -19.19 24.08 25.61
N ASP A 247 -20.39 24.36 25.11
CA ASP A 247 -21.04 25.68 25.13
C ASP A 247 -22.55 25.59 25.43
N ASN A 248 -22.94 24.54 26.15
CA ASN A 248 -24.34 24.23 26.47
C ASN A 248 -25.26 24.23 25.23
N ASN A 249 -24.81 23.57 24.16
CA ASN A 249 -25.50 23.53 22.86
C ASN A 249 -25.76 24.93 22.29
N ASN A 250 -24.75 25.80 22.33
CA ASN A 250 -24.79 27.17 21.84
C ASN A 250 -25.91 28.02 22.46
N ALA A 251 -26.16 27.87 23.77
CA ALA A 251 -27.24 28.59 24.47
C ALA A 251 -27.15 30.13 24.32
N ASP A 252 -25.93 30.67 24.30
CA ASP A 252 -25.66 32.11 24.18
C ASP A 252 -25.56 32.61 22.72
N GLY A 253 -25.70 31.72 21.73
CA GLY A 253 -25.62 32.06 20.31
C GLY A 253 -24.26 32.61 19.86
N LYS A 254 -23.18 32.30 20.60
CA LYS A 254 -21.81 32.81 20.36
C LYS A 254 -20.93 31.88 19.53
N ARG A 255 -21.35 30.64 19.28
CA ARG A 255 -20.58 29.70 18.46
C ARG A 255 -20.37 30.29 17.06
N PRO A 256 -19.14 30.30 16.52
CA PRO A 256 -18.91 30.75 15.16
C PRO A 256 -19.63 29.84 14.15
N ALA A 257 -20.03 30.40 13.01
CA ALA A 257 -20.71 29.63 11.96
C ALA A 257 -19.80 28.56 11.33
N SER A 258 -18.48 28.79 11.33
CA SER A 258 -17.47 27.89 10.80
C SER A 258 -16.14 28.05 11.52
N LEU A 259 -15.28 27.05 11.40
CA LEU A 259 -13.92 27.04 11.90
C LEU A 259 -12.98 26.44 10.87
N GLU A 260 -11.88 27.13 10.57
CA GLU A 260 -10.83 26.59 9.70
C GLU A 260 -9.86 25.73 10.51
N MET A 261 -9.54 24.56 9.97
CA MET A 261 -8.51 23.66 10.49
C MET A 261 -7.42 23.52 9.42
N THR A 262 -6.16 23.67 9.81
CA THR A 262 -5.01 23.52 8.92
C THR A 262 -4.27 22.24 9.23
N LEU A 263 -4.14 21.37 8.24
CA LEU A 263 -3.31 20.17 8.30
C LEU A 263 -1.82 20.54 8.15
N SER A 264 -0.92 19.77 8.74
CA SER A 264 0.54 20.02 8.70
C SER A 264 1.15 20.09 7.30
N ASN A 265 0.46 19.56 6.27
CA ASN A 265 0.87 19.71 4.87
C ASN A 265 0.36 21.01 4.20
N GLY A 266 -0.30 21.89 4.95
CA GLY A 266 -0.88 23.15 4.47
C GLY A 266 -2.31 23.05 3.95
N THR A 267 -2.92 21.87 3.90
CA THR A 267 -4.32 21.71 3.49
C THR A 267 -5.23 22.36 4.53
N VAL A 268 -6.16 23.22 4.07
CA VAL A 268 -7.14 23.87 4.94
C VAL A 268 -8.51 23.25 4.69
N VAL A 269 -9.21 22.89 5.76
CA VAL A 269 -10.60 22.43 5.72
C VAL A 269 -11.47 23.31 6.60
N THR A 270 -12.72 23.51 6.22
CA THR A 270 -13.68 24.29 6.99
C THR A 270 -14.67 23.35 7.68
N LEU A 271 -14.74 23.44 9.00
CA LEU A 271 -15.73 22.75 9.82
C LEU A 271 -16.93 23.67 10.04
N SER A 272 -18.12 23.10 10.02
CA SER A 272 -19.38 23.82 10.26
C SER A 272 -20.45 22.84 10.75
N GLU A 273 -21.60 23.35 11.15
CA GLU A 273 -22.73 22.49 11.50
C GLU A 273 -23.17 21.60 10.32
N ALA A 274 -23.06 22.10 9.09
CA ALA A 274 -23.48 21.38 7.87
C ALA A 274 -22.69 20.09 7.62
N ASN A 275 -21.41 20.03 8.03
CA ASN A 275 -20.60 18.82 7.95
C ASN A 275 -20.44 18.10 9.30
N GLY A 276 -21.33 18.38 10.26
CA GLY A 276 -21.28 17.79 11.59
C GLY A 276 -19.99 18.11 12.32
N TRP A 277 -19.39 19.27 12.03
CA TRP A 277 -18.13 19.70 12.61
C TRP A 277 -16.98 18.70 12.39
N SER A 278 -16.96 18.04 11.23
CA SER A 278 -15.91 17.09 10.85
C SER A 278 -15.52 17.19 9.38
N ALA A 279 -14.25 16.91 9.09
CA ALA A 279 -13.73 16.79 7.73
C ALA A 279 -12.64 15.72 7.67
N THR A 280 -12.54 15.05 6.52
CA THR A 280 -11.52 14.05 6.22
C THR A 280 -10.73 14.51 4.99
N VAL A 281 -9.40 14.36 5.04
CA VAL A 281 -8.51 14.56 3.91
C VAL A 281 -7.97 13.20 3.52
N ASP A 282 -8.38 12.74 2.34
CA ASP A 282 -7.99 11.45 1.75
C ASP A 282 -6.74 11.58 0.88
N ASP A 283 -6.26 10.44 0.36
CA ASP A 283 -5.16 10.33 -0.62
C ASP A 283 -3.83 10.99 -0.20
N LEU A 284 -3.59 11.08 1.11
CA LEU A 284 -2.35 11.59 1.67
C LEU A 284 -1.24 10.56 1.54
N ALA A 285 0.00 11.02 1.32
CA ALA A 285 1.15 10.12 1.30
C ALA A 285 1.31 9.46 2.67
N LYS A 286 1.39 8.13 2.71
CA LYS A 286 1.62 7.42 3.97
C LYS A 286 3.07 7.48 4.41
N TYR A 287 4.01 7.46 3.46
CA TYR A 287 5.45 7.46 3.72
C TYR A 287 6.14 8.66 3.05
N ASP A 288 7.22 9.13 3.67
CA ASP A 288 8.11 10.14 3.10
C ASP A 288 9.07 9.53 2.05
N SER A 289 9.93 10.36 1.45
CA SER A 289 10.90 9.91 0.44
C SER A 289 11.95 8.92 0.97
N ASN A 290 12.09 8.80 2.30
CA ASN A 290 13.00 7.85 2.95
C ASN A 290 12.27 6.58 3.43
N GLY A 291 10.95 6.48 3.18
CA GLY A 291 10.11 5.39 3.64
C GLY A 291 9.73 5.45 5.12
N THR A 292 9.82 6.61 5.76
CA THR A 292 9.34 6.84 7.13
C THR A 292 7.86 7.22 7.09
N GLU A 293 7.04 6.63 7.97
CA GLU A 293 5.60 6.94 8.03
C GLU A 293 5.37 8.40 8.44
N ILE A 294 4.52 9.11 7.70
CA ILE A 294 4.25 10.53 7.91
C ILE A 294 3.20 10.67 9.02
N THR A 295 3.55 11.41 10.07
CA THR A 295 2.58 11.83 11.10
C THR A 295 1.98 13.18 10.72
N TYR A 296 0.68 13.19 10.43
CA TYR A 296 -0.07 14.40 10.15
C TYR A 296 -0.65 14.99 11.45
N THR A 297 -0.54 16.31 11.60
CA THR A 297 -1.07 17.03 12.76
C THR A 297 -1.96 18.18 12.32
N TRP A 298 -2.91 18.56 13.16
CA TRP A 298 -3.87 19.62 12.88
C TRP A 298 -3.57 20.86 13.71
N THR A 299 -3.81 22.03 13.13
CA THR A 299 -3.78 23.32 13.82
C THR A 299 -5.17 23.95 13.72
N GLU A 300 -5.72 24.33 14.87
CA GLU A 300 -6.98 25.06 14.94
C GLU A 300 -6.77 26.53 14.54
N GLY A 301 -7.68 27.07 13.72
CA GLY A 301 -7.68 28.49 13.34
C GLY A 301 -8.02 29.42 14.50
N ALA A 302 -8.08 30.73 14.20
CA ALA A 302 -8.42 31.73 15.20
C ALA A 302 -9.86 31.54 15.74
N MET A 303 -10.01 31.72 17.05
CA MET A 303 -11.28 31.59 17.76
C MET A 303 -11.76 32.95 18.30
N PRO A 304 -13.08 33.15 18.49
CA PRO A 304 -13.59 34.29 19.24
C PRO A 304 -12.99 34.34 20.65
N GLN A 305 -12.83 35.54 21.22
CA GLN A 305 -12.14 35.77 22.49
C GLN A 305 -12.76 34.98 23.67
N GLU A 306 -14.06 34.74 23.61
CA GLU A 306 -14.84 34.05 24.65
C GLU A 306 -14.73 32.52 24.58
N TYR A 307 -14.08 31.98 23.55
CA TYR A 307 -13.81 30.55 23.41
C TYR A 307 -12.33 30.26 23.65
N SER A 308 -12.09 29.16 24.35
CA SER A 308 -10.74 28.64 24.56
C SER A 308 -10.68 27.16 24.26
N LYS A 309 -9.54 26.70 23.75
CA LYS A 309 -9.29 25.28 23.53
C LYS A 309 -8.99 24.60 24.84
N THR A 310 -9.85 23.66 25.20
CA THR A 310 -9.79 22.91 26.47
C THR A 310 -9.42 21.45 26.29
N GLY A 311 -9.46 20.93 25.05
CA GLY A 311 -9.05 19.56 24.76
C GLY A 311 -8.52 19.36 23.34
N GLU A 312 -7.59 18.41 23.21
CA GLU A 312 -7.14 17.83 21.96
C GLU A 312 -6.81 16.36 22.22
N ASP A 313 -7.44 15.47 21.46
CA ASP A 313 -7.18 14.04 21.53
C ASP A 313 -7.04 13.46 20.13
N THR A 314 -6.12 12.51 19.95
CA THR A 314 -5.89 11.84 18.67
C THR A 314 -6.00 10.34 18.86
N VAL A 315 -7.00 9.72 18.20
CA VAL A 315 -7.22 8.28 18.21
C VAL A 315 -7.13 7.77 16.78
N GLY A 316 -6.11 6.97 16.50
CA GLY A 316 -5.76 6.58 15.12
C GLY A 316 -5.50 7.82 14.27
N ASN A 317 -6.15 7.91 13.11
CA ASN A 317 -6.03 9.05 12.21
C ASN A 317 -7.08 10.14 12.43
N THR A 318 -7.78 10.14 13.58
CA THR A 318 -8.79 11.15 13.91
C THR A 318 -8.34 12.02 15.07
N THR A 319 -8.23 13.32 14.84
CA THR A 319 -7.96 14.32 15.90
C THR A 319 -9.24 15.07 16.25
N THR A 320 -9.57 15.15 17.53
CA THR A 320 -10.74 15.87 18.05
C THR A 320 -10.29 17.06 18.90
N PHE A 321 -10.78 18.26 18.57
CA PHE A 321 -10.54 19.48 19.33
C PHE A 321 -11.80 19.86 20.12
N THR A 322 -11.66 20.18 21.40
CA THR A 322 -12.76 20.67 22.25
C THR A 322 -12.52 22.13 22.61
N ASN A 323 -13.49 23.00 22.30
CA ASN A 323 -13.49 24.38 22.79
C ASN A 323 -14.64 24.61 23.76
N THR A 324 -14.33 25.29 24.85
CA THR A 324 -15.31 25.65 25.89
C THR A 324 -15.61 27.15 25.78
N TYR A 325 -16.90 27.49 25.86
CA TYR A 325 -17.34 28.87 25.98
C TYR A 325 -17.24 29.34 27.43
N THR A 326 -16.56 30.47 27.66
CA THR A 326 -16.56 31.14 28.96
C THR A 326 -17.25 32.48 28.82
N ALA A 327 -18.43 32.63 29.44
CA ALA A 327 -19.13 33.90 29.47
C ALA A 327 -18.25 34.98 30.14
N PRO A 328 -18.15 36.18 29.57
CA PRO A 328 -17.44 37.27 30.21
C PRO A 328 -18.09 37.58 31.56
N ALA A 329 -17.27 37.85 32.58
CA ALA A 329 -17.77 38.28 33.89
C ALA A 329 -18.63 39.55 33.75
N PRO A 330 -19.75 39.67 34.50
CA PRO A 330 -20.54 40.89 34.47
C PRO A 330 -19.67 42.07 34.93
N VAL A 331 -19.77 43.20 34.22
CA VAL A 331 -19.14 44.45 34.66
C VAL A 331 -19.96 44.98 35.83
N LEU A 332 -19.36 44.97 37.02
CA LEU A 332 -19.94 45.53 38.25
C LEU A 332 -19.31 46.88 38.56
N GLY A 333 -20.11 47.81 39.08
CA GLY A 333 -19.68 49.14 39.50
C GLY A 333 -19.59 49.30 41.02
N SER A 334 -19.29 50.53 41.46
CA SER A 334 -19.25 50.86 42.89
C SER A 334 -19.77 52.28 43.17
N LEU A 335 -20.33 52.47 44.37
CA LEU A 335 -20.91 53.72 44.84
C LEU A 335 -20.37 54.06 46.23
N LYS A 336 -19.73 55.21 46.36
CA LYS A 336 -19.27 55.80 47.61
C LYS A 336 -20.26 56.86 48.07
N ILE A 337 -20.74 56.72 49.29
CA ILE A 337 -21.61 57.70 49.94
C ILE A 337 -20.77 58.44 50.96
N GLU A 338 -20.69 59.75 50.82
CA GLU A 338 -19.96 60.63 51.72
C GLU A 338 -20.94 61.46 52.56
N LYS A 339 -20.86 61.28 53.87
CA LYS A 339 -21.65 62.00 54.85
C LYS A 339 -20.91 63.24 55.29
N ILE A 340 -21.51 64.39 55.02
CA ILE A 340 -21.01 65.70 55.44
C ILE A 340 -21.89 66.29 56.54
N LEU A 341 -21.24 66.91 57.52
CA LEU A 341 -21.89 67.74 58.53
C LEU A 341 -21.62 69.20 58.20
N GLY A 342 -22.67 70.01 58.11
CA GLY A 342 -22.57 71.45 57.83
C GLY A 342 -21.74 72.19 58.88
N ALA A 343 -21.22 73.37 58.52
CA ALA A 343 -20.28 74.11 59.37
C ALA A 343 -20.81 74.44 60.78
N ASP A 344 -22.14 74.60 60.93
CA ASP A 344 -22.81 74.89 62.20
C ASP A 344 -23.28 73.63 62.96
N ALA A 345 -22.85 72.43 62.54
CA ALA A 345 -23.26 71.20 63.18
C ALA A 345 -22.80 71.15 64.66
N PRO A 346 -23.69 70.80 65.62
CA PRO A 346 -23.31 70.67 67.02
C PRO A 346 -22.31 69.54 67.24
N ALA A 347 -21.52 69.61 68.31
CA ALA A 347 -20.52 68.57 68.64
C ALA A 347 -21.13 67.16 68.75
N SER A 348 -22.40 67.05 69.19
CA SER A 348 -23.14 65.78 69.25
C SER A 348 -23.40 65.15 67.87
N ALA A 349 -23.38 65.94 66.78
CA ALA A 349 -23.54 65.44 65.41
C ALA A 349 -22.34 64.59 64.96
N ALA A 350 -21.15 64.85 65.49
CA ALA A 350 -19.93 64.11 65.14
C ALA A 350 -19.88 62.70 65.74
N SER A 351 -20.56 62.47 66.86
CA SER A 351 -20.65 61.17 67.53
C SER A 351 -21.85 60.33 67.12
N LYS A 352 -22.76 60.88 66.31
CA LYS A 352 -24.02 60.26 65.91
C LYS A 352 -23.83 59.24 64.79
N THR A 353 -24.63 58.19 64.77
CA THR A 353 -24.74 57.27 63.63
C THR A 353 -25.91 57.67 62.75
N TYR A 354 -25.66 57.84 61.46
CA TYR A 354 -26.65 58.17 60.44
C TYR A 354 -26.98 56.92 59.62
N HIS A 355 -28.27 56.62 59.46
CA HIS A 355 -28.74 55.48 58.68
C HIS A 355 -29.17 55.91 57.29
N PHE A 356 -28.70 55.20 56.27
CA PHE A 356 -29.09 55.40 54.89
C PHE A 356 -29.68 54.11 54.34
N THR A 357 -30.73 54.22 53.54
CA THR A 357 -31.24 53.14 52.71
C THR A 357 -30.84 53.43 51.26
N VAL A 358 -30.12 52.50 50.65
CA VAL A 358 -29.76 52.53 49.23
C VAL A 358 -30.63 51.52 48.50
N THR A 359 -31.43 51.97 47.53
CA THR A 359 -32.23 51.11 46.65
C THR A 359 -31.69 51.15 45.23
N GLY A 360 -31.85 50.08 44.45
CA GLY A 360 -31.30 49.98 43.11
C GLY A 360 -32.05 49.00 42.19
N PRO A 361 -31.45 48.65 41.03
CA PRO A 361 -32.03 47.72 40.06
C PRO A 361 -32.33 46.35 40.68
N ASN A 362 -33.23 45.59 40.06
CA ASN A 362 -33.55 44.21 40.43
C ASN A 362 -33.95 44.01 41.90
N GLY A 363 -34.51 45.04 42.52
CA GLY A 363 -34.92 45.01 43.92
C GLY A 363 -33.77 45.13 44.92
N TYR A 364 -32.58 45.57 44.47
CA TYR A 364 -31.46 45.86 45.36
C TYR A 364 -31.89 46.84 46.46
N LYS A 365 -31.66 46.46 47.71
CA LYS A 365 -31.87 47.32 48.88
C LYS A 365 -30.80 47.00 49.93
N LYS A 366 -30.12 48.04 50.41
CA LYS A 366 -29.11 47.92 51.46
C LYS A 366 -29.18 49.09 52.41
N ASP A 367 -29.32 48.79 53.69
CA ASP A 367 -29.20 49.79 54.74
C ASP A 367 -27.71 49.89 55.15
N VAL A 368 -27.21 51.11 55.28
CA VAL A 368 -25.83 51.41 55.66
C VAL A 368 -25.79 52.48 56.75
N GLU A 369 -24.77 52.40 57.59
CA GLU A 369 -24.56 53.30 58.72
C GLU A 369 -23.26 54.08 58.52
N ILE A 370 -23.30 55.39 58.76
CA ILE A 370 -22.11 56.25 58.76
C ILE A 370 -22.07 57.03 60.07
N GLN A 371 -20.97 56.93 60.83
CA GLN A 371 -20.80 57.67 62.06
C GLN A 371 -20.19 59.05 61.79
N GLY A 372 -20.81 60.10 62.32
CA GLY A 372 -20.34 61.48 62.18
C GLY A 372 -20.25 61.94 60.73
N ALA A 373 -19.21 62.70 60.40
CA ALA A 373 -18.78 62.87 59.01
C ALA A 373 -17.89 61.68 58.62
N GLY A 374 -18.22 61.01 57.52
CA GLY A 374 -17.57 59.76 57.14
C GLY A 374 -18.03 59.26 55.79
N THR A 375 -17.58 58.07 55.41
CA THR A 375 -17.91 57.49 54.10
C THR A 375 -18.23 56.01 54.22
N VAL A 376 -19.09 55.50 53.34
CA VAL A 376 -19.27 54.06 53.10
C VAL A 376 -19.15 53.77 51.61
N GLU A 377 -18.53 52.65 51.27
CA GLU A 377 -18.36 52.20 49.89
C GLU A 377 -19.19 50.94 49.66
N LEU A 378 -19.96 50.95 48.57
CA LEU A 378 -20.74 49.83 48.06
C LEU A 378 -20.06 49.31 46.80
N THR A 379 -19.55 48.08 46.86
CA THR A 379 -18.94 47.38 45.72
C THR A 379 -19.89 46.36 45.13
N ASP A 380 -19.50 45.79 43.99
CA ASP A 380 -20.21 44.68 43.34
C ASP A 380 -21.66 45.02 42.94
N LEU A 381 -21.87 46.28 42.58
CA LEU A 381 -23.17 46.79 42.17
C LEU A 381 -23.43 46.48 40.70
N GLU A 382 -24.60 45.91 40.40
CA GLU A 382 -25.07 45.82 39.01
C GLU A 382 -25.21 47.23 38.42
N LEU A 383 -24.96 47.37 37.12
CA LEU A 383 -25.09 48.66 36.44
C LEU A 383 -26.56 49.13 36.48
N GLY A 384 -26.76 50.40 36.82
CA GLY A 384 -28.08 51.01 36.88
C GLY A 384 -28.19 52.13 37.92
N ILE A 385 -29.42 52.54 38.20
CA ILE A 385 -29.71 53.73 39.02
C ILE A 385 -29.94 53.33 40.47
N TYR A 386 -29.17 53.94 41.38
CA TYR A 386 -29.26 53.74 42.82
C TYR A 386 -29.77 54.99 43.51
N THR A 387 -30.75 54.86 44.40
CA THR A 387 -31.30 55.99 45.18
C THR A 387 -30.85 55.91 46.63
N ILE A 388 -30.23 56.97 47.13
CA ILE A 388 -29.69 57.09 48.49
C ILE A 388 -30.65 57.92 49.34
N THR A 389 -31.21 57.34 50.41
CA THR A 389 -32.12 58.03 51.32
C THR A 389 -31.58 57.98 52.74
N GLU A 390 -31.34 59.14 53.36
CA GLU A 390 -31.03 59.24 54.79
C GLU A 390 -32.32 59.23 55.62
N ASN A 391 -32.30 58.49 56.72
CA ASN A 391 -33.37 58.55 57.71
C ASN A 391 -33.27 59.84 58.53
N GLU A 392 -34.10 60.83 58.20
CA GLU A 392 -34.07 62.14 58.84
C GLU A 392 -34.48 62.12 60.32
N GLU A 393 -35.37 61.21 60.72
CA GLU A 393 -35.78 61.09 62.13
C GLU A 393 -34.59 60.73 63.01
N ASP A 394 -33.78 59.78 62.55
CA ASP A 394 -32.55 59.38 63.23
C ASP A 394 -31.46 60.44 63.16
N ALA A 395 -31.58 61.43 62.27
CA ALA A 395 -30.62 62.52 62.11
C ALA A 395 -30.93 63.75 62.99
N LYS A 396 -32.16 63.93 63.51
CA LYS A 396 -32.55 65.07 64.35
C LYS A 396 -31.76 65.22 65.66
N ILE A 397 -31.39 66.45 66.03
CA ILE A 397 -30.70 66.76 67.29
C ILE A 397 -31.53 67.79 68.06
N ASP A 398 -31.81 67.50 69.34
CA ASP A 398 -32.61 68.39 70.19
C ASP A 398 -32.04 69.81 70.25
N GLY A 399 -32.92 70.80 70.07
CA GLY A 399 -32.54 72.22 70.03
C GLY A 399 -32.02 72.71 68.66
N TYR A 400 -31.99 71.85 67.63
CA TYR A 400 -31.59 72.22 66.27
C TYR A 400 -32.68 71.81 65.26
N THR A 401 -32.86 72.62 64.21
CA THR A 401 -33.62 72.27 63.02
C THR A 401 -32.68 71.60 62.02
N LEU A 402 -33.06 70.41 61.53
CA LEU A 402 -32.30 69.65 60.53
C LEU A 402 -32.76 70.01 59.11
N SER A 403 -31.81 70.16 58.19
CA SER A 403 -32.05 70.15 56.74
C SER A 403 -31.04 69.20 56.08
N VAL A 404 -31.53 68.21 55.33
CA VAL A 404 -30.70 67.24 54.62
C VAL A 404 -30.60 67.61 53.14
N SER A 405 -29.40 67.93 52.66
CA SER A 405 -29.15 68.14 51.24
C SER A 405 -28.93 66.81 50.53
N ASN A 406 -29.48 66.67 49.33
CA ASN A 406 -29.42 65.47 48.47
C ASN A 406 -30.09 64.22 49.07
N ASN A 407 -31.01 64.38 50.02
CA ASN A 407 -31.80 63.23 50.49
C ASN A 407 -32.69 62.68 49.36
N GLY A 408 -32.62 61.37 49.10
CA GLY A 408 -33.34 60.72 48.01
C GLY A 408 -32.71 60.91 46.64
N VAL A 409 -31.43 61.30 46.55
CA VAL A 409 -30.72 61.47 45.28
C VAL A 409 -30.51 60.13 44.56
N SER A 410 -30.67 60.13 43.24
CA SER A 410 -30.38 58.98 42.38
C SER A 410 -29.04 59.14 41.67
N VAL A 411 -28.21 58.10 41.72
CA VAL A 411 -26.87 58.01 41.13
C VAL A 411 -26.85 56.86 40.12
N GLU A 412 -26.43 57.14 38.90
CA GLU A 412 -26.30 56.12 37.85
C GLU A 412 -24.89 55.50 37.85
N VAL A 413 -24.84 54.19 38.08
CA VAL A 413 -23.63 53.37 37.99
C VAL A 413 -23.58 52.76 36.58
N THR A 414 -22.76 53.35 35.71
CA THR A 414 -22.71 53.03 34.26
C THR A 414 -21.60 52.06 33.85
N ASP A 415 -20.58 51.90 34.70
CA ASP A 415 -19.38 51.12 34.44
C ASP A 415 -18.66 50.79 35.77
N ALA A 416 -17.44 50.25 35.68
CA ALA A 416 -16.63 49.86 36.84
C ALA A 416 -16.04 51.04 37.64
N THR A 417 -16.20 52.29 37.20
CA THR A 417 -15.70 53.47 37.92
C THR A 417 -16.53 53.75 39.17
N GLN A 418 -15.85 54.05 40.28
CA GLN A 418 -16.52 54.44 41.52
C GLN A 418 -17.24 55.79 41.33
N LYS A 419 -18.55 55.80 41.59
CA LYS A 419 -19.33 57.04 41.73
C LYS A 419 -19.28 57.50 43.19
N THR A 420 -19.26 58.81 43.41
CA THR A 420 -19.29 59.40 44.75
C THR A 420 -20.45 60.36 44.85
N GLU A 421 -21.24 60.26 45.91
CA GLU A 421 -22.35 61.17 46.19
C GLU A 421 -22.29 61.67 47.63
N GLN A 422 -22.60 62.96 47.83
CA GLN A 422 -22.49 63.62 49.13
C GLN A 422 -23.87 63.91 49.70
N ILE A 423 -24.12 63.43 50.92
CA ILE A 423 -25.33 63.74 51.68
C ILE A 423 -24.94 64.62 52.86
N THR A 424 -25.51 65.83 52.91
CA THR A 424 -25.09 66.85 53.90
C THR A 424 -26.21 67.14 54.90
N ASN A 425 -25.94 66.99 56.20
CA ASN A 425 -26.85 67.50 57.24
C ASN A 425 -26.42 68.89 57.67
N ASN A 426 -27.33 69.84 57.51
CA ASN A 426 -27.20 71.19 58.04
C ASN A 426 -28.09 71.33 59.27
N TYR A 427 -27.53 71.91 60.34
CA TYR A 427 -28.23 72.13 61.60
C TYR A 427 -28.30 73.62 61.89
N THR A 428 -29.50 74.13 62.17
CA THR A 428 -29.70 75.52 62.60
C THR A 428 -30.20 75.53 64.03
N LYS A 429 -29.49 76.19 64.94
CA LYS A 429 -29.89 76.26 66.35
C LYS A 429 -31.23 76.99 66.49
N ASN A 430 -32.19 76.38 67.16
CA ASN A 430 -33.51 76.97 67.38
C ASN A 430 -33.37 78.17 68.33
N THR A 431 -33.75 79.37 67.90
CA THR A 431 -33.82 80.56 68.76
C THR A 431 -35.17 80.62 69.45
N GLU A 432 -35.16 80.79 70.78
CA GLU A 432 -36.36 80.94 71.61
C GLU A 432 -37.15 82.20 71.19
N PRO A 433 -38.49 82.12 71.01
CA PRO A 433 -39.27 83.26 70.56
C PRO A 433 -39.41 84.30 71.67
N THR A 434 -39.02 85.55 71.37
CA THR A 434 -39.29 86.71 72.23
C THR A 434 -40.76 87.09 72.11
N GLN A 435 -41.51 86.97 73.22
CA GLN A 435 -42.93 87.35 73.31
C GLN A 435 -43.13 88.87 73.18
N THR A 436 -44.07 89.32 72.35
CA THR A 436 -44.91 90.51 72.62
C THR A 436 -46.35 90.29 72.12
N GLN A 437 -47.29 90.75 72.94
CA GLN A 437 -48.76 90.60 72.90
C GLN A 437 -49.47 91.40 71.77
N PRO A 438 -50.76 91.13 71.50
CA PRO A 438 -51.44 91.42 70.23
C PRO A 438 -52.12 92.79 70.19
N THR A 439 -52.43 93.23 68.96
CA THR A 439 -53.47 94.24 68.72
C THR A 439 -54.52 93.63 67.81
N ASP A 440 -55.73 93.51 68.36
CA ASP A 440 -56.96 93.11 67.71
C ASP A 440 -57.47 94.23 66.79
N THR A 441 -57.92 93.89 65.59
CA THR A 441 -58.96 94.63 64.84
C THR A 441 -59.44 93.78 63.65
N GLN A 442 -60.55 93.07 63.87
CA GLN A 442 -61.59 92.73 62.89
C GLN A 442 -62.12 93.99 62.16
N PRO A 443 -63.03 93.88 61.16
CA PRO A 443 -63.22 92.93 60.05
C PRO A 443 -63.22 93.67 58.69
N THR A 444 -63.33 92.97 57.56
CA THR A 444 -64.42 93.24 56.60
C THR A 444 -64.48 92.18 55.52
N ASP A 445 -65.73 91.82 55.26
CA ASP A 445 -66.27 90.79 54.38
C ASP A 445 -66.51 91.39 52.99
N THR A 446 -66.03 90.74 51.92
CA THR A 446 -66.63 90.84 50.57
C THR A 446 -66.28 89.60 49.74
N ASN A 447 -67.24 88.69 49.63
CA ASN A 447 -67.42 87.78 48.49
C ASN A 447 -67.83 88.62 47.24
N PRO A 448 -67.48 88.26 45.99
CA PRO A 448 -68.38 87.39 45.23
C PRO A 448 -67.71 86.43 44.22
N THR A 449 -68.18 85.18 44.25
CA THR A 449 -68.66 84.29 43.16
C THR A 449 -68.21 84.50 41.70
N GLY A 450 -67.78 83.42 41.04
CA GLY A 450 -67.72 83.33 39.58
C GLY A 450 -67.22 82.01 38.97
N THR A 451 -68.04 80.97 39.03
CA THR A 451 -68.38 79.99 37.97
C THR A 451 -67.33 79.12 37.22
N ALA A 452 -67.65 77.82 37.25
CA ALA A 452 -67.36 76.62 36.41
C ALA A 452 -67.27 76.86 34.86
N PRO A 453 -67.04 75.86 33.95
CA PRO A 453 -67.29 74.41 34.11
C PRO A 453 -66.45 73.38 33.28
N THR A 454 -66.84 72.11 33.42
CA THR A 454 -66.84 70.98 32.41
C THR A 454 -65.51 70.30 32.07
N ALA A 455 -65.39 69.00 32.40
CA ALA A 455 -65.54 67.81 31.52
C ALA A 455 -64.32 67.61 30.60
N THR A 456 -63.70 66.44 30.45
CA THR A 456 -64.30 65.17 30.00
C THR A 456 -63.24 64.05 30.16
N GLU A 457 -63.68 62.84 30.54
CA GLU A 457 -63.04 61.53 30.30
C GLU A 457 -62.90 61.23 28.78
N PRO A 458 -62.45 60.03 28.31
CA PRO A 458 -61.49 59.03 28.83
C PRO A 458 -60.53 58.56 27.71
N SER A 459 -59.74 57.50 27.94
CA SER A 459 -59.76 56.27 27.09
C SER A 459 -58.47 55.44 27.25
N GLU A 460 -58.59 54.31 27.95
CA GLU A 460 -57.83 53.09 27.67
C GLU A 460 -58.32 52.48 26.34
N SER A 461 -57.52 51.60 25.74
CA SER A 461 -58.05 50.46 24.98
C SER A 461 -57.03 49.32 24.93
N LYS A 462 -57.52 48.14 25.33
CA LYS A 462 -56.93 46.81 25.24
C LYS A 462 -57.68 46.02 24.16
N GLU A 463 -57.19 44.80 23.88
CA GLU A 463 -57.85 43.67 23.19
C GLU A 463 -57.82 43.67 21.63
N SER A 464 -57.86 42.55 20.90
CA SER A 464 -57.88 41.09 21.14
C SER A 464 -57.74 40.39 19.76
N SER A 465 -57.53 39.07 19.78
CA SER A 465 -57.42 38.06 18.71
C SER A 465 -58.51 38.01 17.62
N THR A 466 -58.21 37.38 16.47
CA THR A 466 -59.06 36.36 15.75
C THR A 466 -58.36 35.76 14.52
N GLU A 467 -59.02 34.76 13.89
CA GLU A 467 -58.54 33.51 13.28
C GLU A 467 -58.83 33.41 11.75
N THR A 468 -58.28 32.36 11.08
CA THR A 468 -58.65 31.72 9.76
C THR A 468 -58.36 32.46 8.43
N ALA A 469 -57.98 31.86 7.28
CA ALA A 469 -57.53 30.53 6.80
C ALA A 469 -56.98 30.71 5.33
N PRO A 470 -56.86 29.68 4.45
CA PRO A 470 -55.62 29.21 3.82
C PRO A 470 -55.39 29.62 2.35
N SER A 471 -54.20 29.36 1.81
CA SER A 471 -53.87 29.50 0.38
C SER A 471 -53.05 28.29 -0.09
N ASP A 472 -53.68 27.42 -0.88
CA ASP A 472 -53.05 26.37 -1.69
C ASP A 472 -52.31 26.98 -2.89
N GLY A 473 -51.15 26.42 -3.20
CA GLY A 473 -50.38 26.61 -4.43
C GLY A 473 -49.34 25.49 -4.56
N PRO A 474 -49.17 24.87 -5.74
CA PRO A 474 -48.66 23.51 -5.86
C PRO A 474 -47.13 23.48 -5.75
N SER A 475 -46.60 22.67 -4.85
CA SER A 475 -45.19 22.29 -4.84
C SER A 475 -45.03 20.89 -5.41
N GLU A 476 -44.20 20.79 -6.43
CA GLU A 476 -43.77 19.59 -7.14
C GLU A 476 -43.40 18.45 -6.19
N GLU A 477 -43.89 17.25 -6.49
CA GLU A 477 -43.40 16.01 -5.89
C GLU A 477 -41.91 15.84 -6.20
N SER A 478 -41.08 16.01 -5.17
CA SER A 478 -39.71 15.49 -5.15
C SER A 478 -39.76 14.09 -4.53
N PRO A 479 -39.10 13.08 -5.13
CA PRO A 479 -39.26 11.69 -4.73
C PRO A 479 -38.77 11.46 -3.30
N THR A 480 -39.56 10.71 -2.54
CA THR A 480 -39.18 10.19 -1.23
C THR A 480 -37.88 9.40 -1.38
N PRO A 481 -36.82 9.66 -0.59
CA PRO A 481 -35.63 8.83 -0.63
C PRO A 481 -36.02 7.40 -0.25
N THR A 482 -35.81 6.48 -1.18
CA THR A 482 -35.89 5.04 -0.89
C THR A 482 -34.84 4.74 0.18
N PRO A 483 -35.14 3.99 1.24
CA PRO A 483 -34.15 3.65 2.25
C PRO A 483 -32.95 2.97 1.58
N ASP A 484 -31.74 3.44 1.90
CA ASP A 484 -30.47 2.86 1.42
C ASP A 484 -30.47 1.35 1.63
N LYS A 485 -30.64 0.59 0.55
CA LYS A 485 -30.61 -0.87 0.58
C LYS A 485 -29.18 -1.30 0.84
N THR A 486 -28.88 -1.66 2.09
CA THR A 486 -27.56 -2.18 2.45
C THR A 486 -27.40 -3.63 1.99
N ILE A 487 -26.26 -3.93 1.35
CA ILE A 487 -25.91 -5.30 0.95
C ILE A 487 -25.58 -6.12 2.20
N VAL A 488 -26.28 -7.25 2.36
CA VAL A 488 -26.11 -8.18 3.49
C VAL A 488 -25.35 -9.45 3.13
N ASP A 489 -25.36 -9.86 1.86
CA ASP A 489 -24.71 -11.08 1.39
C ASP A 489 -24.40 -11.01 -0.11
N VAL A 490 -23.28 -11.58 -0.54
CA VAL A 490 -22.87 -11.70 -1.94
C VAL A 490 -22.33 -13.11 -2.16
N THR A 491 -22.85 -13.80 -3.17
CA THR A 491 -22.40 -15.14 -3.55
C THR A 491 -22.04 -15.20 -5.03
N ILE A 492 -21.09 -16.07 -5.40
CA ILE A 492 -20.81 -16.49 -6.78
C ILE A 492 -20.93 -18.01 -6.84
N ASP A 493 -21.80 -18.52 -7.72
CA ASP A 493 -22.14 -19.94 -7.83
C ASP A 493 -22.49 -20.56 -6.47
N ASP A 494 -23.31 -19.84 -5.71
CA ASP A 494 -23.79 -20.18 -4.37
C ASP A 494 -22.69 -20.25 -3.28
N ASN A 495 -21.45 -19.84 -3.59
CA ASN A 495 -20.37 -19.69 -2.62
C ASN A 495 -20.28 -18.24 -2.11
N PRO A 496 -20.17 -18.01 -0.79
CA PRO A 496 -20.07 -16.66 -0.23
C PRO A 496 -18.77 -15.96 -0.64
N VAL A 497 -18.87 -14.67 -0.94
CA VAL A 497 -17.73 -13.80 -1.28
C VAL A 497 -17.46 -12.86 -0.10
N SER A 498 -16.24 -12.89 0.42
CA SER A 498 -15.81 -12.00 1.52
C SER A 498 -15.96 -10.52 1.14
N PRO A 499 -16.31 -9.62 2.09
CA PRO A 499 -16.45 -8.18 1.82
C PRO A 499 -15.21 -7.49 1.27
N GLU A 500 -14.00 -8.02 1.49
CA GLU A 500 -12.74 -7.52 0.90
C GLU A 500 -12.61 -7.79 -0.60
N ASN A 501 -13.38 -8.76 -1.12
CA ASN A 501 -13.29 -9.27 -2.49
C ASN A 501 -14.29 -8.59 -3.45
N TYR A 502 -15.00 -7.57 -2.99
CA TYR A 502 -15.82 -6.71 -3.83
C TYR A 502 -15.95 -5.30 -3.27
N LYS A 503 -16.08 -4.30 -4.16
CA LYS A 503 -16.39 -2.91 -3.81
C LYS A 503 -17.86 -2.63 -4.03
N LYS A 504 -18.52 -1.99 -3.06
CA LYS A 504 -19.92 -1.54 -3.18
C LYS A 504 -19.96 -0.25 -4.01
N LYS A 505 -20.82 -0.20 -5.02
CA LYS A 505 -21.04 1.01 -5.81
C LYS A 505 -22.24 1.80 -5.25
N PRO A 506 -22.27 3.14 -5.43
CA PRO A 506 -23.39 3.98 -5.01
C PRO A 506 -24.75 3.61 -5.65
N ASP A 507 -24.75 2.90 -6.78
CA ASP A 507 -25.94 2.42 -7.49
C ASP A 507 -26.50 1.08 -6.95
N GLY A 508 -25.93 0.58 -5.85
CA GLY A 508 -26.33 -0.69 -5.22
C GLY A 508 -25.78 -1.94 -5.92
N THR A 509 -24.84 -1.81 -6.87
CA THR A 509 -24.10 -2.93 -7.45
C THR A 509 -22.78 -3.20 -6.73
N VAL A 510 -22.12 -4.31 -7.10
CA VAL A 510 -20.80 -4.68 -6.60
C VAL A 510 -19.80 -4.82 -7.73
N GLU A 511 -18.56 -4.42 -7.49
CA GLU A 511 -17.42 -4.63 -8.37
C GLU A 511 -16.48 -5.65 -7.74
N PHE A 512 -16.37 -6.83 -8.34
CA PHE A 512 -15.46 -7.87 -7.85
C PHE A 512 -14.01 -7.49 -8.07
N THR A 513 -13.13 -7.84 -7.13
CA THR A 513 -11.69 -7.63 -7.28
C THR A 513 -11.12 -8.49 -8.42
N PRO A 514 -10.01 -8.08 -9.05
CA PRO A 514 -9.33 -8.91 -10.05
C PRO A 514 -8.98 -10.31 -9.53
N GLU A 515 -8.55 -10.42 -8.27
CA GLU A 515 -8.24 -11.70 -7.60
C GLU A 515 -9.46 -12.63 -7.52
N THR A 516 -10.64 -12.06 -7.24
CA THR A 516 -11.91 -12.81 -7.23
C THR A 516 -12.21 -13.39 -8.61
N ILE A 517 -12.00 -12.60 -9.66
CA ILE A 517 -12.21 -13.04 -11.06
C ILE A 517 -11.15 -14.06 -11.49
N GLU A 518 -9.89 -13.91 -11.04
CA GLU A 518 -8.81 -14.86 -11.34
C GLU A 518 -9.05 -16.23 -10.70
N GLY A 519 -9.68 -16.27 -9.52
CA GLY A 519 -10.05 -17.50 -8.82
C GLY A 519 -11.18 -18.29 -9.47
N LEU A 520 -11.96 -17.69 -10.37
CA LEU A 520 -13.07 -18.37 -11.07
C LEU A 520 -12.58 -19.24 -12.22
N THR A 521 -13.33 -20.29 -12.56
CA THR A 521 -13.03 -21.10 -13.75
C THR A 521 -13.39 -20.35 -15.04
N LEU A 522 -12.94 -20.82 -16.21
CA LEU A 522 -13.40 -20.23 -17.47
C LEU A 522 -14.81 -20.72 -17.76
N GLY A 523 -15.72 -19.82 -18.15
CA GLY A 523 -17.11 -20.15 -18.45
C GLY A 523 -18.14 -19.27 -17.73
N ALA A 524 -19.38 -19.74 -17.69
CA ALA A 524 -20.50 -18.99 -17.13
C ALA A 524 -20.57 -19.10 -15.60
N HIS A 525 -20.85 -17.97 -14.95
CA HIS A 525 -20.95 -17.80 -13.51
C HIS A 525 -22.19 -16.98 -13.15
N ARG A 526 -22.72 -17.21 -11.95
CA ARG A 526 -23.88 -16.48 -11.41
C ARG A 526 -23.57 -15.82 -10.07
N ALA A 527 -23.61 -14.50 -10.03
CA ALA A 527 -23.55 -13.74 -8.79
C ALA A 527 -24.95 -13.42 -8.25
N VAL A 528 -25.15 -13.55 -6.94
CA VAL A 528 -26.39 -13.15 -6.25
C VAL A 528 -26.06 -12.20 -5.11
N ILE A 529 -26.66 -11.01 -5.13
CA ILE A 529 -26.54 -9.96 -4.12
C ILE A 529 -27.84 -9.93 -3.33
N LYS A 530 -27.79 -10.07 -2.00
CA LYS A 530 -28.95 -9.92 -1.12
C LYS A 530 -28.90 -8.58 -0.40
N TYR A 531 -30.05 -7.92 -0.30
CA TYR A 531 -30.21 -6.64 0.39
C TYR A 531 -30.94 -6.81 1.72
N SER A 532 -30.81 -5.81 2.60
CA SER A 532 -31.39 -5.80 3.95
C SER A 532 -32.92 -5.82 3.99
N ASP A 533 -33.61 -5.48 2.89
CA ASP A 533 -35.06 -5.58 2.74
C ASP A 533 -35.52 -6.99 2.28
N GLY A 534 -34.60 -7.93 2.14
CA GLY A 534 -34.85 -9.29 1.68
C GLY A 534 -34.91 -9.45 0.15
N SER A 535 -34.76 -8.38 -0.62
CA SER A 535 -34.69 -8.46 -2.08
C SER A 535 -33.33 -9.00 -2.56
N THR A 536 -33.30 -9.58 -3.77
CA THR A 536 -32.07 -10.12 -4.37
C THR A 536 -31.87 -9.61 -5.80
N LYS A 537 -30.62 -9.33 -6.18
CA LYS A 537 -30.21 -9.04 -7.55
C LYS A 537 -29.28 -10.15 -8.05
N THR A 538 -29.60 -10.73 -9.21
CA THR A 538 -28.81 -11.78 -9.85
C THR A 538 -28.10 -11.23 -11.07
N ILE A 539 -26.83 -11.56 -11.23
CA ILE A 539 -25.97 -11.15 -12.34
C ILE A 539 -25.34 -12.40 -12.94
N GLU A 540 -25.60 -12.65 -14.22
CA GLU A 540 -24.92 -13.72 -14.97
C GLU A 540 -23.78 -13.11 -15.79
N PHE A 541 -22.62 -13.76 -15.75
CA PHE A 541 -21.43 -13.30 -16.45
C PHE A 541 -20.57 -14.46 -16.91
N GLU A 542 -19.77 -14.23 -17.96
CA GLU A 542 -18.85 -15.23 -18.49
C GLU A 542 -17.40 -14.79 -18.24
N VAL A 543 -16.58 -15.68 -17.66
CA VAL A 543 -15.14 -15.45 -17.50
C VAL A 543 -14.41 -16.02 -18.70
N ILE A 544 -13.76 -15.15 -19.46
CA ILE A 544 -13.00 -15.49 -20.68
C ILE A 544 -11.54 -15.06 -20.55
N THR A 545 -10.68 -15.55 -21.44
CA THR A 545 -9.28 -15.14 -21.53
C THR A 545 -9.09 -14.01 -22.55
N SER A 546 -8.40 -12.95 -22.15
CA SER A 546 -7.98 -11.87 -23.06
C SER A 546 -6.89 -12.33 -24.02
N SER A 547 -6.63 -11.54 -25.07
CA SER A 547 -5.52 -11.79 -26.03
C SER A 547 -4.13 -11.72 -25.41
N ARG A 548 -4.00 -11.30 -24.14
CA ARG A 548 -2.76 -11.25 -23.36
C ARG A 548 -2.72 -12.29 -22.22
N GLY A 549 -3.69 -13.22 -22.17
CA GLY A 549 -3.70 -14.32 -21.19
C GLY A 549 -4.44 -14.03 -19.88
N ASN A 550 -4.84 -12.79 -19.59
CA ASN A 550 -5.57 -12.45 -18.35
C ASN A 550 -7.03 -12.88 -18.42
N LYS A 551 -7.61 -13.34 -17.31
CA LYS A 551 -9.06 -13.57 -17.20
C LYS A 551 -9.80 -12.23 -17.14
N ILE A 552 -10.87 -12.10 -17.91
CA ILE A 552 -11.73 -10.92 -17.96
C ILE A 552 -13.18 -11.35 -17.93
N VAL A 553 -14.06 -10.48 -17.42
CA VAL A 553 -15.50 -10.72 -17.38
C VAL A 553 -16.15 -10.17 -18.64
N LYS A 554 -16.94 -11.00 -19.30
CA LYS A 554 -17.84 -10.63 -20.38
C LYS A 554 -19.27 -10.72 -19.86
N THR A 555 -19.94 -9.58 -19.71
CA THR A 555 -21.37 -9.52 -19.37
C THR A 555 -22.18 -9.55 -20.67
N GLY A 556 -23.15 -10.46 -20.77
CA GLY A 556 -24.11 -10.47 -21.88
C GLY A 556 -25.14 -9.34 -21.73
N ASP A 557 -25.61 -8.81 -22.84
CA ASP A 557 -26.64 -7.77 -22.92
C ASP A 557 -27.91 -8.14 -22.12
N VAL A 558 -27.98 -7.69 -20.87
CA VAL A 558 -29.24 -7.49 -20.13
C VAL A 558 -29.09 -6.31 -19.18
N GLY A 559 -29.33 -5.12 -19.71
CA GLY A 559 -29.83 -3.97 -18.97
C GLY A 559 -28.86 -3.28 -18.00
N GLY A 560 -28.08 -2.33 -18.53
CA GLY A 560 -27.75 -1.10 -17.81
C GLY A 560 -26.55 -1.11 -16.87
N VAL A 561 -25.35 -1.40 -17.40
CA VAL A 561 -24.09 -1.02 -16.73
C VAL A 561 -23.15 -0.42 -17.77
N ASP A 562 -22.86 0.88 -17.62
CA ASP A 562 -21.76 1.54 -18.33
C ASP A 562 -20.42 1.02 -17.79
N ILE A 563 -19.60 0.48 -18.67
CA ILE A 563 -18.18 0.23 -18.43
C ILE A 563 -17.39 1.26 -19.22
N VAL A 564 -16.81 2.23 -18.51
CA VAL A 564 -15.79 3.10 -19.09
C VAL A 564 -14.53 2.25 -19.31
N PRO A 565 -14.01 2.13 -20.55
CA PRO A 565 -12.75 1.47 -20.78
C PRO A 565 -11.65 2.34 -20.17
N VAL A 566 -10.88 1.79 -19.21
CA VAL A 566 -9.63 2.40 -18.77
C VAL A 566 -8.62 2.24 -19.91
N VAL A 567 -8.71 3.13 -20.90
CA VAL A 567 -7.59 3.45 -21.78
C VAL A 567 -6.71 4.40 -20.98
N SER A 568 -5.65 3.85 -20.38
CA SER A 568 -4.63 4.68 -19.73
C SER A 568 -3.92 5.48 -20.83
N LEU A 569 -4.24 6.77 -20.94
CA LEU A 569 -3.48 7.76 -21.66
C LEU A 569 -2.18 8.02 -20.88
N PHE A 570 -1.05 7.53 -21.38
CA PHE A 570 0.24 8.19 -21.21
C PHE A 570 0.97 8.25 -22.55
N THR A 571 0.90 9.46 -23.11
CA THR A 571 1.90 10.15 -23.95
C THR A 571 2.65 9.38 -25.04
N ILE A 572 2.26 9.75 -26.26
CA ILE A 572 2.97 9.69 -27.55
C ILE A 572 4.43 10.17 -27.43
N ALA A 573 5.38 9.26 -27.66
CA ALA A 573 6.65 9.54 -28.31
C ALA A 573 7.19 8.24 -28.93
N ALA A 574 7.68 8.31 -30.17
CA ALA A 574 8.22 7.21 -30.99
C ALA A 574 7.22 6.32 -31.77
N ALA A 575 6.13 6.90 -32.29
CA ALA A 575 5.39 6.33 -33.42
C ALA A 575 5.65 7.16 -34.70
N SER A 576 6.88 7.12 -35.23
CA SER A 576 7.18 7.66 -36.57
C SER A 576 8.24 6.87 -37.35
N LEU A 577 8.64 5.66 -36.91
CA LEU A 577 9.61 4.85 -37.67
C LEU A 577 9.16 3.42 -38.01
N ALA A 578 8.04 2.92 -37.46
CA ALA A 578 7.62 1.52 -37.67
C ALA A 578 6.51 1.33 -38.74
N ILE A 579 5.80 2.38 -39.16
CA ILE A 579 4.72 2.26 -40.17
C ILE A 579 5.26 2.33 -41.62
N MET A 580 6.54 2.64 -41.83
CA MET A 580 7.15 2.66 -43.16
C MET A 580 7.78 1.32 -43.59
N LEU A 581 7.82 0.29 -42.73
CA LEU A 581 8.46 -1.00 -43.03
C LEU A 581 7.51 -2.20 -43.21
N ILE A 582 6.20 -2.03 -42.99
CA ILE A 582 5.21 -3.13 -43.15
C ILE A 582 4.46 -3.05 -44.51
N ARG A 583 4.71 -2.03 -45.34
CA ARG A 583 4.20 -1.98 -46.73
C ARG A 583 5.19 -2.39 -47.82
N LYS A 584 6.39 -2.91 -47.48
CA LYS A 584 7.38 -3.40 -48.48
C LYS A 584 7.73 -4.90 -48.40
N ARG A 585 6.92 -5.71 -47.71
CA ARG A 585 7.11 -7.19 -47.62
C ARG A 585 5.88 -8.01 -48.01
N ARG A 586 5.02 -7.48 -48.88
CA ARG A 586 3.90 -8.21 -49.50
C ARG A 586 3.84 -8.07 -51.02
N SER A 587 5.00 -7.95 -51.67
CA SER A 587 5.12 -7.89 -53.13
C SER A 587 6.45 -8.48 -53.66
N GLN A 588 6.95 -9.56 -53.07
CA GLN A 588 7.94 -10.45 -53.72
C GLN A 588 7.78 -11.86 -53.14
N HIS A 589 6.73 -12.54 -53.57
CA HIS A 589 6.70 -14.01 -53.61
C HIS A 589 5.75 -14.49 -54.73
N ASP A 590 5.84 -13.82 -55.88
CA ASP A 590 5.50 -14.35 -57.19
C ASP A 590 6.67 -13.95 -58.12
N GLU A 591 7.17 -14.91 -58.89
CA GLU A 591 8.39 -14.91 -59.75
C GLU A 591 9.75 -15.17 -59.07
N GLN A 592 10.02 -16.45 -58.75
CA GLN A 592 10.97 -17.33 -59.48
C GLN A 592 10.97 -18.74 -58.91
#